data_AF-A0AAV9DBX1-F1
#
_entry.id   AF-A0AAV9DBX1-F1
#
_cell.length_a   1.000
_cell.length_b   1.000
_cell.length_c   1.000
_cell.angle_alpha   90.00
_cell.angle_beta   90.00
_cell.angle_gamma   90.00
#
_symmetry.space_group_name_H-M   'P 1'
#
loop_
_entity.id
_entity.type
_entity.pdbx_description
1 polymer ?
#
loop_
_entity_poly.entity_id
_entity_poly.type
_entity_poly.pdbx_seq_one_letter_code
_entity_poly.pdbx_strand_id
1 'polypeptide(L)'
;MDCAMMLFEEMPKKTTMSWNAMIASHAKSKEEVVEAFTRMKATKVSPNGVTMATVISAYAHLGALKLKRELHLEMNQNGFDLDVYIGSTLHSVSAGF
;
A
#
# COMPACT_ATOMS: atom_id res chain seq x y z
N MET A 1 12.15 6.96 0.28
CA MET A 1 12.32 5.96 1.35
C MET A 1 11.37 6.36 2.46
N ASP A 2 10.47 5.48 2.85
CA ASP A 2 9.33 5.80 3.71
C ASP A 2 9.81 6.02 5.15
N CYS A 3 9.49 7.17 5.75
CA CYS A 3 9.88 7.51 7.13
C CYS A 3 9.52 6.41 8.14
N ALA A 4 8.46 5.65 7.87
CA ALA A 4 8.04 4.50 8.66
C ALA A 4 9.11 3.40 8.77
N MET A 5 9.90 3.16 7.72
CA MET A 5 10.95 2.13 7.71
C MET A 5 12.14 2.54 8.58
N MET A 6 12.59 3.79 8.47
CA MET A 6 13.68 4.30 9.29
C MET A 6 13.32 4.26 10.78
N LEU A 7 12.13 4.77 11.13
CA LEU A 7 11.62 4.72 12.50
C LEU A 7 11.48 3.29 13.02
N PHE A 8 11.00 2.37 12.18
CA PHE A 8 10.83 0.98 12.57
C PHE A 8 12.15 0.25 12.85
N GLU A 9 13.20 0.51 12.05
CA GLU A 9 14.52 -0.10 12.27
C GLU A 9 15.16 0.42 13.57
N GLU A 10 14.96 1.70 13.91
CA GLU A 10 15.44 2.30 15.16
C GLU A 10 14.66 1.84 16.42
N MET A 11 13.48 1.24 16.28
CA MET A 11 12.69 0.79 17.43
C MET A 11 13.36 -0.40 18.16
N PRO A 12 13.72 -0.27 19.46
CA PRO A 12 14.35 -1.34 20.23
C PRO A 12 13.39 -2.50 20.52
N LYS A 13 12.08 -2.24 20.50
CA LYS A 13 11.03 -3.26 20.62
C LYS A 13 9.94 -3.00 19.59
N LYS A 14 9.78 -3.93 18.66
CA LYS A 14 8.75 -3.89 17.62
C LYS A 14 7.46 -4.47 18.17
N THR A 15 6.35 -3.75 17.99
CA THR A 15 5.01 -4.12 18.46
C THR A 15 4.15 -4.52 17.27
N THR A 16 2.97 -5.11 17.52
CA THR A 16 1.99 -5.40 16.46
C THR A 16 1.64 -4.14 15.66
N MET A 17 1.55 -2.97 16.31
CA MET A 17 1.26 -1.71 15.65
C MET A 17 2.40 -1.26 14.73
N SER A 18 3.66 -1.40 15.17
CA SER A 18 4.81 -1.01 14.33
C SER A 18 4.97 -1.95 13.13
N TRP A 19 4.64 -3.23 13.28
CA TRP A 19 4.57 -4.18 12.15
C TRP A 19 3.44 -3.84 11.17
N ASN A 20 2.26 -3.46 11.66
CA ASN A 20 1.17 -3.03 10.78
C ASN A 20 1.57 -1.79 9.98
N ALA A 21 2.22 -0.81 10.61
CA ALA A 21 2.73 0.37 9.91
C ALA A 21 3.75 -0.01 8.82
N MET A 22 4.67 -0.94 9.12
CA MET A 22 5.63 -1.45 8.14
C MET A 22 4.94 -2.13 6.95
N ILE A 23 4.05 -3.07 7.21
CA ILE A 23 3.33 -3.81 6.16
C ILE A 23 2.53 -2.86 5.27
N ALA A 24 1.89 -1.83 5.85
CA ALA A 24 1.18 -0.80 5.09
C ALA A 24 2.14 0.02 4.20
N SER A 25 3.34 0.35 4.71
CA SER A 25 4.35 1.09 3.94
C SER A 25 5.01 0.27 2.83
N HIS A 26 5.03 -1.05 2.95
CA HIS A 26 5.60 -1.99 1.97
C HIS A 26 4.69 -2.30 0.78
N ALA A 27 3.66 -1.48 0.52
CA ALA A 27 2.77 -1.60 -0.64
C ALA A 27 3.44 -1.23 -1.99
N LYS A 28 4.75 -1.48 -2.13
CA LYS A 28 5.52 -1.29 -3.38
C LYS A 28 5.59 -2.56 -4.21
N SER A 29 5.59 -3.72 -3.55
CA SER A 29 5.54 -5.03 -4.18
C SER A 29 4.81 -6.05 -3.29
N LYS A 30 4.29 -7.12 -3.90
CA LYS A 30 3.61 -8.16 -3.12
C LYS A 30 4.61 -8.93 -2.25
N GLU A 31 5.81 -9.10 -2.79
CA GLU A 31 6.93 -9.80 -2.19
C GLU A 31 7.36 -9.12 -0.89
N GLU A 32 7.47 -7.79 -0.88
CA GLU A 32 7.79 -7.01 0.32
C GLU A 32 6.72 -7.14 1.42
N VAL A 33 5.43 -7.15 1.05
CA VAL A 33 4.32 -7.37 2.00
C VAL A 33 4.40 -8.77 2.63
N VAL A 34 4.67 -9.80 1.83
CA VAL A 34 4.87 -11.19 2.30
C VAL A 34 6.08 -11.29 3.22
N GLU A 35 7.19 -10.67 2.85
CA GLU A 35 8.44 -10.69 3.61
C GLU A 35 8.25 -10.04 4.98
N ALA A 36 7.66 -8.83 5.02
CA ALA A 36 7.37 -8.12 6.26
C ALA A 36 6.45 -8.93 7.19
N PHE A 37 5.38 -9.52 6.65
CA PHE A 37 4.49 -10.38 7.43
C PHE A 37 5.18 -11.66 7.94
N THR A 38 6.10 -12.21 7.16
CA THR A 38 6.90 -13.39 7.56
C THR A 38 7.89 -13.03 8.66
N ARG A 39 8.57 -11.89 8.56
CA ARG A 39 9.47 -11.36 9.59
C ARG A 39 8.72 -11.09 10.90
N MET A 40 7.49 -10.57 10.84
CA MET A 40 6.62 -10.41 12.01
C MET A 40 6.38 -11.76 12.72
N LYS A 41 5.96 -12.80 11.99
CA LYS A 41 5.75 -14.14 12.57
C LYS A 41 7.02 -14.72 13.19
N ALA A 42 8.19 -14.49 12.57
CA ALA A 42 9.48 -14.93 13.10
C ALA A 42 9.84 -14.25 14.44
N THR A 43 9.40 -13.00 14.66
CA THR A 43 9.63 -12.28 15.92
C THR A 43 8.71 -12.68 17.08
N LYS A 44 7.92 -13.75 16.93
CA LYS A 44 6.91 -14.21 17.91
C LYS A 44 5.86 -13.15 18.28
N VAL A 45 5.70 -12.12 17.46
CA VAL A 45 4.62 -11.13 17.60
C VAL A 45 3.39 -11.71 16.91
N SER A 46 2.32 -11.95 17.68
CA SER A 46 1.10 -12.53 17.14
C SER A 46 0.38 -11.53 16.21
N PRO A 47 0.08 -11.91 14.96
CA PRO A 47 -0.84 -11.16 14.11
C PRO A 47 -2.21 -11.04 14.77
N ASN A 48 -2.86 -9.89 14.61
CA ASN A 48 -4.25 -9.70 15.02
C ASN A 48 -5.15 -9.39 13.81
N GLY A 49 -6.44 -9.17 14.05
CA GLY A 49 -7.39 -8.80 12.99
C GLY A 49 -6.97 -7.55 12.21
N VAL A 50 -6.33 -6.58 12.87
CA VAL A 50 -5.80 -5.38 12.22
C VAL A 50 -4.65 -5.74 11.29
N THR A 51 -3.72 -6.61 11.70
CA THR A 51 -2.63 -7.08 10.83
C THR A 51 -3.16 -7.72 9.55
N MET A 52 -4.16 -8.60 9.66
CA MET A 52 -4.76 -9.26 8.50
C MET A 52 -5.43 -8.24 7.57
N ALA A 53 -6.16 -7.27 8.13
CA ALA A 53 -6.76 -6.18 7.35
C ALA A 53 -5.70 -5.34 6.63
N THR A 54 -4.58 -5.01 7.31
CA THR A 54 -3.48 -4.26 6.70
C THR A 54 -2.84 -5.02 5.54
N VAL A 55 -2.59 -6.32 5.69
CA VAL A 55 -2.03 -7.16 4.61
C VAL A 55 -2.97 -7.17 3.40
N ILE A 56 -4.27 -7.39 3.61
CA ILE A 56 -5.27 -7.37 2.53
C ILE A 56 -5.32 -6.00 1.84
N SER A 57 -5.33 -4.92 2.62
CA SER A 57 -5.33 -3.55 2.09
C SER A 57 -4.09 -3.24 1.25
N ALA A 58 -2.90 -3.71 1.67
CA ALA A 58 -1.67 -3.52 0.92
C ALA A 58 -1.71 -4.24 -0.44
N TYR A 59 -2.23 -5.48 -0.47
CA TYR A 59 -2.44 -6.19 -1.74
C TYR A 59 -3.46 -5.52 -2.66
N ALA A 60 -4.57 -5.02 -2.11
CA ALA A 60 -5.57 -4.29 -2.88
C ALA A 60 -4.97 -3.02 -3.49
N HIS A 61 -4.18 -2.28 -2.73
CA HIS A 61 -3.49 -1.08 -3.21
C HIS A 61 -2.52 -1.39 -4.35
N LEU A 62 -1.73 -2.45 -4.22
CA LEU A 62 -0.82 -2.92 -5.28
C LEU A 62 -1.56 -3.29 -6.57
N GLY A 63 -2.70 -3.98 -6.44
CA GLY A 63 -3.57 -4.30 -7.58
C GLY A 63 -4.10 -3.04 -8.27
N ALA A 64 -4.60 -2.08 -7.49
CA ALA A 64 -5.11 -0.81 -8.00
C ALA A 64 -4.01 0.03 -8.68
N LEU A 65 -2.79 0.07 -8.11
CA LEU A 65 -1.65 0.75 -8.73
C LEU A 65 -1.24 0.12 -10.06
N LYS A 66 -1.22 -1.21 -10.14
CA LYS A 66 -0.92 -1.92 -11.38
C LYS A 66 -1.95 -1.60 -12.47
N LEU A 67 -3.24 -1.69 -12.14
CA LEU A 67 -4.33 -1.35 -13.05
C LEU A 67 -4.25 0.11 -13.51
N LYS A 68 -3.99 1.05 -12.60
CA LYS A 68 -3.82 2.47 -12.95
C LYS A 68 -2.70 2.69 -13.97
N ARG A 69 -1.57 1.98 -13.83
CA ARG A 69 -0.45 2.08 -14.78
C ARG A 69 -0.81 1.48 -16.14
N GLU A 70 -1.48 0.33 -16.17
CA GLU A 70 -1.92 -0.31 -17.41
C GLU A 70 -2.88 0.61 -18.18
N LEU A 71 -3.88 1.18 -17.49
CA LEU A 71 -4.80 2.15 -18.08
C LEU A 71 -4.08 3.42 -18.56
N HIS A 72 -3.12 3.94 -17.78
CA HIS A 72 -2.33 5.10 -18.21
C HIS A 72 -1.52 4.81 -19.48
N LEU A 73 -0.93 3.61 -19.59
CA LEU A 73 -0.15 3.22 -20.77
C LEU A 73 -1.05 3.09 -22.01
N GLU A 74 -2.20 2.44 -21.86
CA GLU A 74 -3.18 2.28 -22.94
C GLU A 74 -3.74 3.63 -23.40
N MET A 75 -4.10 4.51 -22.47
CA MET A 75 -4.59 5.86 -22.79
C MET A 75 -3.53 6.69 -23.51
N ASN A 76 -2.27 6.64 -23.07
CA ASN A 76 -1.17 7.36 -23.73
C ASN A 76 -0.88 6.80 -25.14
N GLN A 77 -0.96 5.49 -25.35
CA GLN A 77 -0.80 4.87 -26.66
C GLN A 77 -1.93 5.26 -27.63
N ASN A 78 -3.14 5.45 -27.10
CA ASN A 78 -4.32 5.85 -27.86
C ASN A 78 -4.49 7.38 -27.98
N GLY A 79 -3.53 8.18 -27.48
CA GLY A 79 -3.54 9.64 -27.58
C GLY A 79 -4.51 10.36 -26.63
N PHE A 80 -4.98 9.69 -25.57
CA PHE A 80 -5.83 10.28 -24.53
C PHE A 80 -5.00 10.73 -23.33
N ASP A 81 -5.16 12.00 -22.93
CA ASP A 81 -4.47 12.57 -21.77
C ASP A 81 -5.21 12.23 -20.46
N LEU A 82 -4.58 11.43 -19.60
CA LEU A 82 -5.15 10.95 -18.35
C LEU A 82 -5.33 12.07 -17.31
N ASP A 83 -4.51 13.13 -17.38
CA ASP A 83 -4.52 14.23 -16.41
C ASP A 83 -5.84 15.01 -16.45
N VAL A 84 -6.42 15.15 -17.66
CA VAL A 84 -7.74 15.77 -17.88
C VAL A 84 -8.88 14.87 -17.37
N TYR A 85 -8.73 13.55 -17.45
CA TYR A 85 -9.79 12.61 -17.09
C TYR A 85 -9.85 12.32 -15.57
N ILE A 86 -8.70 12.24 -14.90
CA ILE A 86 -8.65 12.01 -13.44
C ILE A 86 -8.86 13.31 -12.65
N GLY A 87 -8.39 14.46 -13.15
CA GLY A 87 -8.66 15.76 -12.53
C GLY A 87 -10.16 16.09 -12.46
N SER A 88 -10.92 15.69 -13.48
CA SER A 88 -12.37 15.92 -13.56
C SER A 88 -13.18 14.96 -12.68
N THR A 89 -12.72 13.73 -12.52
CA THR A 89 -13.43 12.71 -11.70
C THR A 89 -13.17 12.88 -10.20
N LEU A 90 -12.04 13.48 -9.82
CA LEU A 90 -11.72 13.74 -8.41
C LEU A 90 -12.53 14.90 -7.81
N HIS A 91 -13.09 15.80 -8.62
CA HIS A 91 -13.99 16.85 -8.11
C HIS A 91 -15.41 16.35 -7.83
N SER A 92 -15.87 15.28 -8.50
CA SER A 92 -17.26 14.83 -8.36
C SER A 92 -17.50 13.83 -7.24
N VAL A 93 -16.46 13.17 -6.70
CA VAL A 93 -16.61 12.11 -5.69
C VAL A 93 -16.49 12.63 -4.25
N SER A 94 -16.12 13.90 -4.04
CA SER A 94 -16.02 14.52 -2.70
C SER A 94 -17.24 15.36 -2.28
N ALA A 95 -18.31 15.41 -3.08
CA ALA A 95 -19.52 16.18 -2.75
C ALA A 95 -20.71 15.32 -2.26
N GLY A 96 -20.49 14.03 -1.98
CA GLY A 96 -21.59 13.10 -1.71
C GLY A 96 -21.27 11.97 -0.77
N PHE A 97 -20.58 12.21 0.35
CA PHE A 97 -20.69 11.46 1.60
C PHE A 97 -20.31 12.36 2.78
#